data_AF-A0AAV2IMQ6-F1
#
_entry.id   AF-A0AAV2IMQ6-F1
#
_cell.length_a   1.000
_cell.length_b   1.000
_cell.length_c   1.000
_cell.angle_alpha   90.00
_cell.angle_beta   90.00
_cell.angle_gamma   90.00
#
_symmetry.space_group_name_H-M   'P 1'
#
loop_
_entity.id
_entity.type
_entity.pdbx_description
1 polymer ?
#
loop_
_entity_poly.entity_id
_entity_poly.type
_entity_poly.pdbx_seq_one_letter_code
_entity_poly.pdbx_strand_id
1 'polypeptide(L)'
;LNSSNNQSCVECSDMFYGEDCQYKSTCSIYNTKLVNPVDGLCTCYLNWTSTDCYADFNECSVAACNSTNSYCENIYGSYQCMCRYGYENVNSTFCDECGKTLTNLSGIISAPYYYFE
;
A
#
# COMPACT_ATOMS: atom_id res chain seq x y z
N LEU A 1 31.23 -37.43 -31.51
CA LEU A 1 29.78 -37.59 -31.27
C LEU A 1 29.25 -36.26 -30.77
N ASN A 2 28.48 -35.58 -31.63
CA ASN A 2 27.78 -34.34 -31.32
C ASN A 2 26.83 -34.58 -30.15
N SER A 3 26.95 -33.79 -29.10
CA SER A 3 25.83 -33.46 -28.23
C SER A 3 25.87 -31.96 -28.03
N SER A 4 25.36 -31.25 -29.04
CA SER A 4 24.88 -29.89 -28.85
C SER A 4 23.65 -30.01 -27.95
N ASN A 5 23.84 -29.95 -26.64
CA ASN A 5 22.73 -29.87 -25.69
C ASN A 5 21.96 -28.58 -25.98
N ASN A 6 20.87 -28.74 -26.72
CA ASN A 6 19.90 -27.69 -27.02
C ASN A 6 19.10 -27.38 -25.75
N GLN A 7 19.77 -26.87 -24.72
CA GLN A 7 19.16 -26.46 -23.47
C GLN A 7 18.68 -25.01 -23.64
N SER A 8 17.46 -24.85 -24.13
CA SER A 8 16.77 -23.56 -24.09
C SER A 8 16.28 -23.32 -22.67
N CYS A 9 16.76 -22.27 -22.00
CA CYS A 9 16.20 -21.84 -20.73
C CYS A 9 14.77 -21.34 -20.95
N VAL A 10 13.79 -21.96 -20.29
CA VAL A 10 12.39 -21.52 -20.29
C VAL A 10 12.15 -20.75 -19.01
N GLU A 11 11.66 -19.52 -19.13
CA GLU A 11 11.25 -18.73 -17.98
C GLU A 11 9.93 -19.26 -17.41
N CYS A 12 9.81 -19.27 -16.08
CA CYS A 12 8.58 -19.70 -15.44
C CYS A 12 7.44 -18.71 -15.70
N SER A 13 6.24 -19.25 -15.89
CA SER A 13 5.03 -18.44 -15.89
C SER A 13 4.82 -17.80 -14.52
N ASP A 14 4.09 -16.69 -14.48
CA ASP A 14 3.76 -15.98 -13.24
C ASP A 14 3.26 -16.96 -12.17
N MET A 15 3.75 -16.78 -10.95
CA MET A 15 3.44 -17.61 -9.78
C MET A 15 4.04 -19.03 -9.76
N PHE A 16 4.92 -19.39 -10.69
CA PHE A 16 5.61 -20.68 -10.67
C PHE A 16 7.12 -20.53 -10.46
N TYR A 17 7.74 -21.54 -9.85
CA TYR A 17 9.16 -21.56 -9.55
C TYR A 17 9.73 -22.98 -9.47
N GLY A 18 11.05 -23.09 -9.35
CA GLY A 18 11.80 -24.34 -9.26
C GLY A 18 12.20 -24.91 -10.62
N GLU A 19 12.90 -26.04 -10.59
CA GLU A 19 13.29 -26.75 -11.80
C GLU A 19 12.04 -27.15 -12.60
N ASP A 20 12.06 -26.85 -13.90
CA ASP A 20 10.94 -27.01 -14.83
C ASP A 20 9.62 -26.33 -14.38
N CYS A 21 9.70 -25.31 -13.51
CA CYS A 21 8.55 -24.53 -13.04
C CYS A 21 7.45 -25.38 -12.40
N GLN A 22 7.83 -26.51 -11.79
CA GLN A 22 6.90 -27.50 -11.26
C GLN A 22 6.13 -27.03 -10.02
N TYR A 23 6.63 -26.02 -9.30
CA TYR A 23 6.04 -25.56 -8.04
C TYR A 23 5.26 -24.28 -8.24
N LYS A 24 4.04 -24.25 -7.71
CA LYS A 24 3.23 -23.04 -7.59
C LYS A 24 3.62 -22.32 -6.30
N SER A 25 3.88 -21.03 -6.41
CA SER A 25 4.18 -20.18 -5.26
C SER A 25 2.94 -19.92 -4.39
N THR A 26 3.18 -19.69 -3.10
CA THR A 26 2.17 -19.33 -2.10
C THR A 26 1.95 -17.82 -2.02
N CYS A 27 2.65 -17.01 -2.82
CA CYS A 27 2.48 -15.56 -2.79
C CYS A 27 1.03 -15.15 -3.14
N SER A 28 0.59 -14.00 -2.62
CA SER A 28 -0.65 -13.35 -3.02
C SER A 28 -0.62 -12.97 -4.49
N ILE A 29 -1.59 -13.45 -5.29
CA ILE A 29 -1.70 -13.09 -6.70
C ILE A 29 -2.04 -11.61 -6.94
N TYR A 30 -2.54 -10.91 -5.91
CA TYR A 30 -2.95 -9.51 -6.01
C TYR A 30 -1.85 -8.55 -5.59
N ASN A 31 -1.02 -8.96 -4.63
CA ASN A 31 -0.10 -8.08 -3.92
C ASN A 31 1.37 -8.38 -4.20
N THR A 32 1.64 -9.34 -5.08
CA THR A 32 3.00 -9.74 -5.47
C THR A 32 3.41 -9.06 -6.76
N LYS A 33 4.57 -8.41 -6.71
CA LYS A 33 5.21 -7.80 -7.87
C LYS A 33 6.01 -8.82 -8.68
N LEU A 34 6.73 -9.71 -8.00
CA LEU A 34 7.56 -10.74 -8.65
C LEU A 34 7.68 -11.97 -7.74
N VAL A 35 7.69 -13.15 -8.35
CA VAL A 35 8.10 -14.40 -7.71
C VAL A 35 9.49 -14.76 -8.23
N ASN A 36 10.45 -15.02 -7.34
CA ASN A 36 11.75 -15.52 -7.75
C ASN A 36 11.59 -16.92 -8.37
N PRO A 37 11.99 -17.12 -9.64
CA PRO A 37 11.77 -18.40 -10.34
C PRO A 37 12.63 -19.55 -9.78
N VAL A 38 13.65 -19.27 -8.96
CA VAL A 38 14.53 -20.29 -8.38
C VAL A 38 13.96 -20.84 -7.07
N ASP A 39 13.69 -19.96 -6.12
CA ASP A 39 13.35 -20.33 -4.73
C ASP A 39 11.90 -19.99 -4.33
N GLY A 40 11.14 -19.34 -5.21
CA GLY A 40 9.74 -18.99 -4.98
C GLY A 40 9.52 -17.77 -4.10
N LEU A 41 10.58 -17.04 -3.73
CA LEU A 41 10.50 -15.87 -2.86
C LEU A 41 9.65 -14.75 -3.48
N CYS A 42 8.74 -14.19 -2.69
CA CYS A 42 7.84 -13.13 -3.10
C CYS A 42 8.49 -11.76 -2.91
N THR A 43 8.44 -10.93 -3.96
CA THR A 43 8.65 -9.49 -3.86
C THR A 43 7.29 -8.81 -3.88
N CYS A 44 6.91 -8.15 -2.80
CA CYS A 44 5.58 -7.53 -2.67
C CYS A 44 5.50 -6.17 -3.37
N TYR A 45 4.29 -5.74 -3.72
CA TYR A 45 4.04 -4.33 -4.07
C TYR A 45 4.28 -3.43 -2.85
N LEU A 46 4.46 -2.13 -3.12
CA LEU A 46 4.48 -1.11 -2.07
C LEU A 46 3.18 -1.23 -1.24
N ASN A 47 3.28 -1.03 0.07
CA ASN A 47 2.19 -1.18 1.06
C ASN A 47 1.84 -2.64 1.44
N TRP A 48 2.64 -3.62 1.02
CA TRP A 48 2.47 -5.02 1.42
C TRP A 48 3.74 -5.58 2.03
N THR A 49 3.57 -6.46 3.01
CA THR A 49 4.63 -7.13 3.76
C THR A 49 4.32 -8.62 3.89
N SER A 50 5.01 -9.32 4.80
CA SER A 50 5.09 -10.78 4.94
C SER A 50 5.80 -11.49 3.78
N THR A 51 6.21 -12.73 4.02
CA THR A 51 6.92 -13.56 3.02
C THR A 51 6.04 -13.95 1.84
N ASP A 52 4.72 -13.81 1.96
CA ASP A 52 3.70 -14.19 0.99
C ASP A 52 2.83 -13.00 0.50
N CYS A 53 3.15 -11.76 0.90
CA CYS A 53 2.47 -10.54 0.46
C CYS A 53 0.97 -10.44 0.84
N TYR A 54 0.53 -11.18 1.85
CA TYR A 54 -0.85 -11.07 2.36
C TYR A 54 -1.00 -10.04 3.47
N ALA A 55 0.09 -9.73 4.18
CA ALA A 55 0.05 -8.75 5.24
C ALA A 55 0.09 -7.33 4.66
N ASP A 56 -0.84 -6.50 5.11
CA ASP A 56 -0.83 -5.07 4.89
C ASP A 56 0.36 -4.43 5.64
N PHE A 57 1.09 -3.55 4.97
CA PHE A 57 2.16 -2.81 5.62
C PHE A 57 1.56 -1.60 6.33
N ASN A 58 1.78 -1.50 7.64
CA ASN A 58 1.24 -0.38 8.39
C ASN A 58 2.07 0.89 8.19
N GLU A 59 1.73 1.76 7.24
CA GLU A 59 2.47 3.00 6.99
C GLU A 59 2.42 3.98 8.17
N CYS A 60 1.37 3.91 9.00
CA CYS A 60 1.27 4.74 10.20
C CYS A 60 2.35 4.43 11.26
N SER A 61 2.95 3.24 11.21
CA SER A 61 4.06 2.87 12.10
C SER A 61 5.37 3.60 11.79
N VAL A 62 5.50 4.20 10.60
CA VAL A 62 6.70 4.89 10.12
C VAL A 62 6.51 6.39 9.91
N ALA A 63 5.56 7.00 10.63
CA ALA A 63 5.28 8.44 10.60
C ALA A 63 4.90 8.99 9.20
N ALA A 64 3.95 8.32 8.52
CA ALA A 64 3.54 8.67 7.17
C ALA A 64 2.83 10.05 7.02
N CYS A 65 2.29 10.60 8.11
CA CYS A 65 1.61 11.90 8.07
C CYS A 65 2.52 13.05 8.51
N ASN A 66 2.52 14.13 7.72
CA ASN A 66 3.55 15.16 7.77
C ASN A 66 3.20 16.37 8.66
N SER A 67 2.14 16.29 9.48
CA SER A 67 1.75 17.37 10.39
C SER A 67 1.31 16.88 11.78
N THR A 68 1.69 17.63 12.82
CA THR A 68 1.24 17.43 14.22
C THR A 68 -0.28 17.51 14.36
N ASN A 69 -0.92 18.18 13.41
CA ASN A 69 -2.36 18.45 13.37
C ASN A 69 -3.15 17.36 12.63
N SER A 70 -2.51 16.22 12.36
CA SER A 70 -3.14 15.04 11.78
C SER A 70 -2.97 13.81 12.68
N TYR A 71 -3.76 12.80 12.41
CA TYR A 71 -3.51 11.42 12.85
C TYR A 71 -3.55 10.50 11.63
N CYS A 72 -2.73 9.46 11.67
CA CYS A 72 -2.68 8.47 10.60
C CYS A 72 -3.68 7.36 10.87
N GLU A 73 -4.43 6.98 9.85
CA GLU A 73 -5.30 5.81 9.85
C GLU A 73 -4.79 4.81 8.81
N ASN A 74 -4.50 3.60 9.28
CA ASN A 74 -4.02 2.51 8.44
C ASN A 74 -5.21 1.85 7.73
N ILE A 75 -5.12 1.70 6.41
CA ILE A 75 -6.18 1.12 5.58
C ILE A 75 -5.59 -0.05 4.82
N TYR A 76 -6.39 -1.05 4.48
CA TYR A 76 -5.89 -2.16 3.68
C TYR A 76 -5.35 -1.68 2.31
N GLY A 77 -4.05 -1.88 2.08
CA GLY A 77 -3.29 -1.49 0.91
C GLY A 77 -2.82 -0.03 0.88
N SER A 78 -3.07 0.77 1.93
CA SER A 78 -2.75 2.21 1.97
C SER A 78 -2.87 2.81 3.38
N TYR A 79 -2.67 4.12 3.50
CA TYR A 79 -3.02 4.88 4.69
C TYR A 79 -3.75 6.16 4.30
N GLN A 80 -4.38 6.80 5.28
CA GLN A 80 -4.89 8.17 5.16
C GLN A 80 -4.47 9.04 6.35
N CYS A 81 -4.21 10.31 6.07
CA CYS A 81 -3.95 11.32 7.10
C CYS A 81 -5.21 12.11 7.37
N MET A 82 -5.79 11.90 8.55
CA MET A 82 -6.99 12.57 9.00
C MET A 82 -6.63 13.82 9.81
N CYS A 83 -7.27 14.95 9.49
CA CYS A 83 -7.01 16.19 10.19
C CYS A 83 -7.73 16.23 11.54
N ARG A 84 -7.05 16.75 12.57
CA ARG A 84 -7.64 17.01 13.89
C ARG A 84 -8.69 18.12 13.78
N TYR A 85 -9.56 18.20 14.78
CA TYR A 85 -10.56 19.26 14.86
C TYR A 85 -9.94 20.66 14.71
N GLY A 86 -10.55 21.48 13.86
CA GLY A 86 -10.05 22.82 13.52
C GLY A 86 -9.02 22.85 12.39
N TYR A 87 -8.73 21.71 11.75
CA TYR A 87 -7.83 21.61 10.61
C TYR A 87 -8.51 20.93 9.42
N GLU A 88 -8.12 21.31 8.20
CA GLU A 88 -8.58 20.76 6.94
C GLU A 88 -7.43 20.23 6.09
N ASN A 89 -7.73 19.28 5.20
CA ASN A 89 -6.74 18.64 4.36
C ASN A 89 -6.38 19.56 3.19
N VAL A 90 -5.12 20.00 3.10
CA VAL A 90 -4.61 20.73 1.94
C VAL A 90 -4.12 19.76 0.88
N ASN A 91 -3.52 18.64 1.32
CA ASN A 91 -3.16 17.50 0.50
C ASN A 91 -3.13 16.22 1.34
N SER A 92 -2.96 15.07 0.69
CA SER A 92 -3.04 13.72 1.28
C SER A 92 -2.24 13.51 2.57
N THR A 93 -1.23 14.32 2.86
CA THR A 93 -0.38 14.22 4.07
C THR A 93 -0.34 15.49 4.92
N PHE A 94 -0.99 16.58 4.50
CA PHE A 94 -0.88 17.89 5.12
C PHE A 94 -2.24 18.45 5.52
N CYS A 95 -2.32 18.85 6.79
CA CYS A 95 -3.47 19.52 7.37
C CYS A 95 -3.09 20.95 7.76
N ASP A 96 -3.89 21.92 7.33
CA ASP A 96 -3.75 23.33 7.70
C ASP A 96 -4.95 23.77 8.54
N GLU A 97 -4.81 24.86 9.28
CA GLU A 97 -5.91 25.41 10.07
C GLU A 97 -7.10 25.68 9.15
N CYS A 98 -8.31 25.27 9.55
CA CYS A 98 -9.51 25.62 8.81
C CYS A 98 -9.55 27.15 8.69
N GLY A 99 -9.57 27.67 7.46
CA GLY A 99 -9.61 29.11 7.21
C GLY A 99 -10.78 29.74 7.96
N LYS A 100 -10.50 30.46 9.06
CA LYS A 100 -11.50 31.15 9.89
C LYS A 100 -12.08 32.40 9.21
N THR A 101 -12.43 32.32 7.93
CA THR A 101 -13.10 33.40 7.23
C THR A 101 -14.56 33.02 7.03
N LEU A 102 -15.40 33.36 8.01
CA LEU A 102 -16.84 33.39 7.83
C LEU A 102 -17.14 34.47 6.77
N THR A 103 -17.33 34.07 5.52
CA THR A 103 -17.68 34.99 4.42
C THR A 103 -19.10 35.56 4.54
N ASN A 104 -19.88 35.09 5.53
CA ASN A 104 -21.22 35.55 5.84
C ASN A 104 -21.41 35.71 7.35
N LEU A 105 -22.32 36.62 7.73
CA LEU A 105 -22.76 36.86 9.11
C LEU A 105 -23.49 35.66 9.74
N SER A 106 -23.82 34.64 8.94
CA SER A 106 -24.34 33.35 9.36
C SER A 106 -23.90 32.25 8.40
N GLY A 107 -23.54 31.08 8.93
CA GLY A 107 -23.11 29.91 8.18
C GLY A 107 -22.84 28.74 9.11
N ILE A 108 -22.93 27.51 8.59
CA ILE A 108 -22.61 26.28 9.33
C ILE A 108 -21.17 25.90 8.96
N ILE A 109 -20.27 25.83 9.94
CA ILE A 109 -18.96 25.20 9.76
C ILE A 109 -19.19 23.69 9.84
N SER A 110 -19.20 23.02 8.69
CA SER A 110 -19.28 21.56 8.63
C SER A 110 -17.88 21.01 8.38
N ALA A 111 -17.36 20.24 9.33
CA ALA A 111 -16.28 19.31 9.03
C ALA A 111 -16.83 18.18 8.13
N PRO A 112 -16.02 17.59 7.23
CA PRO A 112 -16.49 16.61 6.25
C PRO A 112 -16.95 15.26 6.85
N TYR A 113 -16.77 15.04 8.15
CA TYR A 113 -17.18 13.79 8.82
C TYR A 113 -17.86 14.07 10.16
N TYR A 114 -19.19 14.22 10.13
CA TYR A 114 -20.03 14.21 11.32
C TYR A 114 -21.21 13.26 11.09
N TYR A 115 -21.11 12.05 11.65
CA TYR A 115 -22.29 11.25 12.02
C TYR A 115 -22.53 11.52 13.51
N PHE A 116 -23.73 11.98 13.86
CA PHE A 116 -24.16 12.17 15.24
C PHE A 116 -24.53 10.81 15.86
N GLU A 117 -24.00 10.52 17.05
CA GLU A 117 -24.72 9.76 18.10
C GLU A 117 -25.41 10.74 19.05
#